data_AF-A0A075FK48-F1
#
_entry.id   AF-A0A075FK48-F1
#
_cell.length_a   1.000
_cell.length_b   1.000
_cell.length_c   1.000
_cell.angle_alpha   90.00
_cell.angle_beta   90.00
_cell.angle_gamma   90.00
#
_symmetry.space_group_name_H-M   'P 1'
#
loop_
_entity.id
_entity.type
_entity.pdbx_description
1 polymer ?
#
loop_
_entity_poly.entity_id
_entity_poly.type
_entity_poly.pdbx_seq_one_letter_code
_entity_poly.pdbx_strand_id
1 'polypeptide(L)'
;MNYIHYLFAGFIAGILPTVAMSIFEYPFYKKWGIKGVYELHESEMMFCKLTNREFQNKISSFGLLTHMINGSLLSIPFVFYINLSNTPPTILLGIIYAIVVWIATLLPVHKLITGESLSKNPFGYKPALVSAFGHVIYGFILAQSYVPVVDFYTVLTLYSGV
;
A
#
# COMPACT_ATOMS: atom_id res chain seq x y z
N MET A 1 15.92 17.18 -7.88
CA MET A 1 14.79 16.49 -8.56
C MET A 1 13.64 17.47 -8.69
N ASN A 2 12.91 17.46 -9.82
CA ASN A 2 11.66 18.22 -9.95
C ASN A 2 10.48 17.42 -9.33
N TYR A 3 9.30 18.02 -9.21
CA TYR A 3 8.13 17.36 -8.62
C TYR A 3 7.68 16.09 -9.37
N ILE A 4 7.89 16.04 -10.68
CA ILE A 4 7.58 14.86 -11.51
C ILE A 4 8.48 13.69 -11.11
N HIS A 5 9.75 13.94 -10.80
CA HIS A 5 10.67 12.90 -10.34
C HIS A 5 10.23 12.32 -8.99
N TYR A 6 9.72 13.15 -8.06
CA TYR A 6 9.19 12.65 -6.78
C TYR A 6 7.94 11.80 -6.98
N LEU A 7 7.07 12.15 -7.94
CA LEU A 7 5.90 11.35 -8.29
C LEU A 7 6.29 9.95 -8.75
N PHE A 8 7.22 9.85 -9.71
CA PHE A 8 7.66 8.56 -10.25
C PHE A 8 8.47 7.75 -9.25
N ALA A 9 9.43 8.38 -8.56
CA ALA A 9 10.22 7.70 -7.54
C ALA A 9 9.34 7.20 -6.39
N GLY A 10 8.35 8.00 -5.98
CA GLY A 10 7.28 7.59 -5.07
C GLY A 10 6.59 6.34 -5.59
N PHE A 11 5.90 6.44 -6.73
CA PHE A 11 5.14 5.34 -7.29
C PHE A 11 5.96 4.02 -7.37
N ILE A 12 7.20 4.08 -7.84
CA ILE A 12 8.09 2.90 -7.93
C ILE A 12 8.47 2.38 -6.53
N ALA A 13 8.79 3.27 -5.59
CA ALA A 13 9.19 2.91 -4.23
C ALA A 13 8.12 2.12 -3.47
N GLY A 14 6.83 2.32 -3.79
CA GLY A 14 5.72 1.59 -3.18
C GLY A 14 5.52 0.16 -3.71
N ILE A 15 6.16 -0.26 -4.80
CA ILE A 15 5.97 -1.61 -5.37
C ILE A 15 6.47 -2.69 -4.42
N LEU A 16 7.77 -2.67 -4.07
CA LEU A 16 8.37 -3.68 -3.20
C LEU A 16 7.70 -3.82 -1.81
N PRO A 17 7.38 -2.73 -1.08
CA PRO A 17 6.68 -2.86 0.20
C PRO A 17 5.27 -3.45 0.04
N THR A 18 4.56 -3.15 -1.05
CA THR A 18 3.25 -3.77 -1.32
C THR A 18 3.37 -5.28 -1.58
N VAL A 19 4.39 -5.71 -2.34
CA VAL A 19 4.67 -7.14 -2.55
C VAL A 19 4.98 -7.83 -1.23
N ALA A 20 5.84 -7.26 -0.40
CA ALA A 20 6.23 -7.83 0.89
C ALA A 20 5.01 -7.99 1.82
N MET A 21 4.18 -6.95 1.90
CA MET A 21 2.91 -6.97 2.63
C MET A 21 1.95 -8.04 2.10
N SER A 22 1.77 -8.14 0.77
CA SER A 22 0.92 -9.15 0.14
C SER A 22 1.38 -10.58 0.44
N ILE A 23 2.69 -10.84 0.45
CA ILE A 23 3.27 -12.14 0.80
C ILE A 23 2.95 -12.48 2.26
N PHE A 24 3.09 -11.51 3.17
CA PHE A 24 2.74 -11.67 4.57
C PHE A 24 1.24 -11.93 4.78
N GLU A 25 0.37 -11.30 4.00
CA GLU A 25 -1.08 -11.43 4.10
C GLU A 25 -1.62 -12.73 3.52
N TYR A 26 -0.92 -13.31 2.53
CA TYR A 26 -1.39 -14.48 1.79
C TYR A 26 -1.79 -15.69 2.65
N PRO A 27 -1.04 -16.08 3.71
CA PRO A 27 -1.47 -17.14 4.62
C PRO A 27 -2.81 -16.83 5.32
N PHE A 28 -3.08 -15.58 5.67
CA PHE A 28 -4.33 -15.17 6.30
C PHE A 28 -5.49 -15.16 5.30
N TYR A 29 -5.24 -14.73 4.06
CA TYR A 29 -6.19 -14.88 2.97
C TYR A 29 -6.56 -16.36 2.74
N LYS A 30 -5.58 -17.27 2.74
CA LYS A 30 -5.84 -18.71 2.63
C LYS A 30 -6.70 -19.25 3.77
N LYS A 31 -6.52 -18.72 4.99
CA LYS A 31 -7.20 -19.19 6.20
C LYS A 31 -8.62 -18.63 6.36
N TRP A 32 -8.82 -17.37 6.00
CA TRP A 32 -10.03 -16.61 6.33
C TRP A 32 -10.75 -16.05 5.08
N GLY A 33 -10.23 -16.32 3.90
CA GLY A 33 -10.73 -15.78 2.65
C GLY A 33 -10.51 -14.28 2.54
N ILE A 34 -11.20 -13.66 1.58
CA ILE A 34 -11.04 -12.24 1.27
C ILE A 34 -11.34 -11.32 2.46
N LYS A 35 -12.30 -11.69 3.31
CA LYS A 35 -12.67 -10.91 4.50
C LYS A 35 -11.63 -10.96 5.63
N GLY A 36 -10.63 -11.84 5.53
CA GLY A 36 -9.54 -11.96 6.47
C GLY A 36 -8.39 -10.98 6.24
N VAL A 37 -8.37 -10.29 5.10
CA VAL A 37 -7.33 -9.34 4.70
C VAL A 37 -8.00 -8.12 4.09
N TYR A 38 -8.01 -7.00 4.81
CA TYR A 38 -8.80 -5.84 4.44
C TYR A 38 -8.33 -5.20 3.13
N GLU A 39 -7.03 -5.17 2.90
CA GLU A 39 -6.40 -4.50 1.78
C GLU A 39 -6.68 -5.23 0.46
N LEU A 40 -6.71 -6.57 0.50
CA LEU A 40 -7.14 -7.38 -0.64
C LEU A 40 -8.65 -7.24 -0.87
N HIS A 41 -9.46 -7.21 0.19
CA HIS A 41 -10.90 -7.00 0.06
C HIS A 41 -11.24 -5.63 -0.55
N GLU A 42 -10.63 -4.57 -0.05
CA GLU A 42 -10.78 -3.21 -0.56
C GLU A 42 -10.36 -3.12 -2.02
N SER A 43 -9.23 -3.72 -2.38
CA SER A 43 -8.71 -3.67 -3.74
C SER A 43 -9.61 -4.40 -4.73
N GLU A 44 -10.14 -5.58 -4.36
CA GLU A 44 -11.11 -6.30 -5.18
C GLU A 44 -12.43 -5.53 -5.31
N MET A 45 -12.93 -4.96 -4.20
CA MET A 45 -14.16 -4.18 -4.18
C MET A 45 -14.04 -2.89 -5.00
N MET A 46 -12.88 -2.22 -4.94
CA MET A 46 -12.58 -1.07 -5.78
C MET A 46 -12.61 -1.46 -7.26
N PHE A 47 -11.95 -2.57 -7.64
CA PHE A 47 -11.97 -3.05 -9.02
C PHE A 47 -13.39 -3.41 -9.48
N CYS A 48 -14.16 -4.12 -8.65
CA CYS A 48 -15.57 -4.43 -8.91
C CYS A 48 -16.41 -3.17 -9.16
N LYS A 49 -16.26 -2.14 -8.33
CA LYS A 49 -16.97 -0.85 -8.50
C LYS A 49 -16.55 -0.11 -9.77
N LEU A 50 -15.24 -0.06 -10.07
CA LEU A 50 -14.72 0.62 -11.26
C LEU A 50 -15.15 -0.05 -12.57
N THR A 51 -15.44 -1.35 -12.54
CA THR A 51 -15.78 -2.14 -13.73
C THR A 51 -17.23 -2.62 -13.77
N ASN A 52 -18.04 -2.26 -12.76
CA ASN A 52 -19.39 -2.80 -12.55
C ASN A 52 -19.45 -4.34 -12.52
N ARG A 53 -18.36 -4.99 -12.10
CA ARG A 53 -18.30 -6.45 -11.99
C ARG A 53 -18.81 -6.90 -10.63
N GLU A 54 -19.61 -7.97 -10.60
CA GLU A 54 -20.05 -8.59 -9.35
C GLU A 54 -18.89 -9.12 -8.50
N PHE A 55 -18.96 -8.91 -7.20
CA PHE A 55 -17.96 -9.39 -6.25
C PHE A 55 -18.06 -10.90 -6.03
N GLN A 56 -16.98 -11.61 -6.29
CA GLN A 56 -16.93 -13.08 -6.26
C GLN A 56 -16.41 -13.65 -4.92
N ASN A 57 -16.35 -12.84 -3.87
CA ASN A 57 -15.84 -13.22 -2.55
C ASN A 57 -14.42 -13.84 -2.56
N LYS A 58 -13.59 -13.44 -3.53
CA LYS A 58 -12.19 -13.87 -3.70
C LYS A 58 -11.39 -12.75 -4.36
N ILE A 59 -10.08 -12.76 -4.18
CA ILE A 59 -9.20 -11.83 -4.90
C ILE A 59 -9.04 -12.27 -6.37
N SER A 60 -9.12 -11.34 -7.31
CA SER A 60 -8.79 -11.55 -8.72
C SER A 60 -7.41 -10.99 -9.08
N SER A 61 -6.86 -11.37 -10.24
CA SER A 61 -5.59 -10.79 -10.71
C SER A 61 -5.66 -9.27 -10.85
N PHE A 62 -6.83 -8.74 -11.24
CA PHE A 62 -7.04 -7.29 -11.31
C PHE A 62 -7.21 -6.65 -9.93
N GLY A 63 -7.81 -7.34 -8.95
CA GLY A 63 -7.80 -6.87 -7.57
C GLY A 63 -6.39 -6.83 -6.97
N LEU A 64 -5.54 -7.81 -7.28
CA LEU A 64 -4.11 -7.77 -6.91
C LEU A 64 -3.39 -6.61 -7.60
N LEU A 65 -3.67 -6.35 -8.88
CA LEU A 65 -3.11 -5.19 -9.59
C LEU A 65 -3.58 -3.88 -8.95
N THR A 66 -4.86 -3.77 -8.59
CA THR A 66 -5.40 -2.61 -7.86
C THR A 66 -4.71 -2.43 -6.51
N HIS A 67 -4.43 -3.52 -5.79
CA HIS A 67 -3.68 -3.46 -4.53
C HIS A 67 -2.27 -2.91 -4.74
N MET A 68 -1.56 -3.42 -5.76
CA MET A 68 -0.24 -2.93 -6.16
C MET A 68 -0.24 -1.45 -6.53
N ILE A 69 -1.22 -0.99 -7.32
CA ILE A 69 -1.38 0.42 -7.69
C ILE A 69 -1.66 1.27 -6.45
N ASN A 70 -2.56 0.83 -5.58
CA ASN A 70 -2.92 1.56 -4.37
C ASN A 70 -1.72 1.74 -3.44
N GLY A 71 -0.98 0.66 -3.16
CA GLY A 71 0.25 0.75 -2.37
C GLY A 71 1.29 1.67 -3.03
N SER A 72 1.47 1.55 -4.35
CA SER A 72 2.37 2.43 -5.11
C SER A 72 2.00 3.91 -4.96
N LEU A 73 0.71 4.27 -5.12
CA LEU A 73 0.22 5.63 -4.93
C LEU A 73 0.40 6.12 -3.49
N LEU A 74 0.19 5.26 -2.50
CA LEU A 74 0.32 5.57 -1.08
C LEU A 74 1.77 5.83 -0.65
N SER A 75 2.78 5.51 -1.44
CA SER A 75 4.18 5.88 -1.13
C SER A 75 4.57 7.28 -1.61
N ILE A 76 3.81 7.88 -2.53
CA ILE A 76 4.11 9.20 -3.11
C ILE A 76 4.19 10.28 -2.03
N PRO A 77 3.23 10.43 -1.10
CA PRO A 77 3.31 11.47 -0.07
C PRO A 77 4.54 11.33 0.84
N PHE A 78 4.98 10.11 1.13
CA PHE A 78 6.22 9.86 1.87
C PHE A 78 7.44 10.42 1.14
N VAL A 79 7.57 10.13 -0.16
CA VAL A 79 8.68 10.64 -0.99
C VAL A 79 8.66 12.16 -1.09
N PHE A 80 7.49 12.76 -1.30
CA PHE A 80 7.34 14.21 -1.28
C PHE A 80 7.77 14.81 0.07
N TYR A 81 7.31 14.23 1.18
CA TYR A 81 7.66 14.72 2.51
C TYR A 81 9.18 14.69 2.74
N ILE A 82 9.83 13.55 2.51
CA ILE A 82 11.27 13.37 2.71
C ILE A 82 12.08 14.41 1.92
N ASN A 83 11.77 14.60 0.63
CA ASN A 83 12.53 15.48 -0.24
C ASN A 83 12.23 16.96 -0.01
N LEU A 84 10.98 17.34 0.26
CA LEU A 84 10.63 18.76 0.46
C LEU A 84 11.06 19.28 1.83
N SER A 85 11.11 18.41 2.84
CA SER A 85 11.54 18.78 4.20
C SER A 85 13.02 18.52 4.47
N ASN A 86 13.73 17.86 3.55
CA ASN A 86 15.08 17.33 3.76
C ASN A 86 15.18 16.42 5.00
N THR A 87 14.10 15.71 5.33
CA THR A 87 14.07 14.79 6.47
C THR A 87 14.76 13.47 6.10
N PRO A 88 15.68 12.94 6.90
CA PRO A 88 16.28 11.64 6.61
C PRO A 88 15.24 10.50 6.61
N PRO A 89 15.26 9.59 5.61
CA PRO A 89 14.35 8.45 5.57
C PRO A 89 14.79 7.40 6.60
N THR A 90 14.19 7.42 7.78
CA THR A 90 14.44 6.41 8.83
C THR A 90 13.38 5.31 8.82
N ILE A 91 13.74 4.11 9.28
CA ILE A 91 12.79 3.00 9.44
C ILE A 91 11.62 3.40 10.35
N LEU A 92 11.90 4.09 11.46
CA LEU A 92 10.87 4.56 12.38
C LEU A 92 9.88 5.50 11.68
N LEU A 93 10.37 6.44 10.86
CA LEU A 93 9.53 7.35 10.11
C LEU A 93 8.68 6.61 9.06
N GLY A 94 9.25 5.62 8.36
CA GLY A 94 8.50 4.78 7.43
C GLY A 94 7.37 4.00 8.11
N ILE A 95 7.63 3.43 9.29
CA ILE A 95 6.62 2.73 10.09
C ILE A 95 5.54 3.70 10.58
N ILE A 96 5.91 4.86 11.15
CA ILE A 96 4.95 5.87 11.60
C ILE A 96 4.06 6.31 10.43
N TYR A 97 4.67 6.60 9.28
CA TYR A 97 3.94 6.95 8.07
C TYR A 97 2.94 5.87 7.67
N ALA A 98 3.38 4.60 7.63
CA ALA A 98 2.51 3.50 7.24
C ALA A 98 1.38 3.24 8.24
N ILE A 99 1.59 3.49 9.54
CA ILE A 99 0.52 3.45 10.54
C ILE A 99 -0.49 4.59 10.34
N VAL A 100 -0.03 5.79 9.98
CA VAL A 100 -0.94 6.90 9.63
C VAL A 100 -1.77 6.54 8.39
N VAL A 101 -1.13 5.98 7.36
CA VAL A 101 -1.82 5.46 6.17
C VAL A 101 -2.83 4.39 6.55
N TRP A 102 -2.43 3.41 7.38
CA TRP A 102 -3.32 2.35 7.86
C TRP A 102 -4.55 2.89 8.57
N ILE A 103 -4.40 3.85 9.49
CA ILE A 103 -5.53 4.48 10.18
C ILE A 103 -6.45 5.18 9.17
N ALA A 104 -5.86 5.90 8.22
CA ALA A 104 -6.60 6.64 7.20
C ALA A 104 -7.31 5.72 6.19
N THR A 105 -6.75 4.56 5.85
CA THR A 105 -7.41 3.60 4.94
C THR A 105 -8.42 2.75 5.69
N LEU A 106 -8.07 2.24 6.86
CA LEU A 106 -8.90 1.31 7.60
C LEU A 106 -10.20 1.95 8.14
N LEU A 107 -10.13 3.19 8.68
CA LEU A 107 -11.29 3.79 9.34
C LEU A 107 -12.32 4.37 8.36
N PRO A 108 -12.00 5.41 7.55
CA PRO A 108 -12.96 5.95 6.60
C PRO A 108 -13.04 5.13 5.30
N VAL A 109 -11.90 4.69 4.74
CA VAL A 109 -11.89 4.15 3.36
C VAL A 109 -12.49 2.73 3.31
N HIS A 110 -12.20 1.86 4.27
CA HIS A 110 -12.70 0.48 4.27
C HIS A 110 -14.23 0.42 4.11
N LYS A 111 -14.97 1.14 4.97
CA LYS A 111 -16.42 1.15 4.95
C LYS A 111 -16.97 1.81 3.68
N LEU A 112 -16.33 2.85 3.16
CA LEU A 112 -16.73 3.51 1.93
C LEU A 112 -16.58 2.57 0.71
N ILE A 113 -15.49 1.80 0.66
CA ILE A 113 -15.20 0.91 -0.47
C ILE A 113 -16.00 -0.39 -0.37
N THR A 114 -16.05 -1.03 0.79
CA THR A 114 -16.63 -2.37 0.92
C THR A 114 -18.10 -2.35 1.35
N GLY A 115 -18.55 -1.26 1.97
CA GLY A 115 -19.85 -1.20 2.65
C GLY A 115 -19.88 -1.94 4.00
N GLU A 116 -18.78 -2.60 4.38
CA GLU A 116 -18.70 -3.41 5.59
C GLU A 116 -18.08 -2.63 6.75
N SER A 117 -18.57 -2.91 7.97
CA SER A 117 -18.03 -2.33 9.19
C SER A 117 -16.97 -3.27 9.78
N LEU A 118 -15.84 -2.70 10.21
CA LEU A 118 -14.75 -3.43 10.86
C LEU A 118 -15.24 -4.25 12.07
N SER A 119 -16.10 -3.66 12.90
CA SER A 119 -16.62 -4.31 14.12
C SER A 119 -17.56 -5.48 13.85
N LYS A 120 -18.08 -5.59 12.63
CA LYS A 120 -18.97 -6.68 12.20
C LYS A 120 -18.24 -7.75 11.40
N ASN A 121 -16.91 -7.69 11.29
CA ASN A 121 -16.15 -8.69 10.57
C ASN A 121 -16.30 -10.07 11.25
N PRO A 122 -16.54 -11.17 10.50
CA PRO A 122 -16.75 -12.51 11.07
C PRO A 122 -15.56 -13.03 11.88
N PHE A 123 -14.37 -12.45 11.70
CA PHE A 123 -13.14 -12.80 12.42
C PHE A 123 -12.80 -11.84 13.56
N GLY A 124 -13.73 -10.93 13.91
CA GLY A 124 -13.54 -9.92 14.95
C GLY A 124 -12.40 -8.96 14.60
N TYR A 125 -11.53 -8.67 15.57
CA TYR A 125 -10.41 -7.74 15.40
C TYR A 125 -9.19 -8.34 14.67
N LYS A 126 -9.18 -9.65 14.38
CA LYS A 126 -7.99 -10.34 13.85
C LYS A 126 -7.53 -9.79 12.49
N PRO A 127 -8.42 -9.51 11.51
CA PRO A 127 -8.01 -8.91 10.24
C PRO A 127 -7.42 -7.51 10.43
N ALA A 128 -7.87 -6.74 11.42
CA ALA A 128 -7.29 -5.43 11.74
C ALA A 128 -5.85 -5.57 12.25
N LEU A 129 -5.54 -6.62 13.02
CA LEU A 129 -4.16 -6.89 13.43
C LEU A 129 -3.29 -7.30 12.24
N VAL A 130 -3.77 -8.19 11.37
CA VAL A 130 -3.05 -8.59 10.15
C VAL A 130 -2.74 -7.35 9.32
N SER A 131 -3.75 -6.51 9.08
CA SER A 131 -3.65 -5.24 8.38
C SER A 131 -2.61 -4.30 9.02
N ALA A 132 -2.61 -4.15 10.34
CA ALA A 132 -1.64 -3.34 11.06
C ALA A 132 -0.20 -3.87 10.91
N PHE A 133 0.01 -5.18 11.06
CA PHE A 133 1.33 -5.80 10.86
C PHE A 133 1.79 -5.69 9.40
N GLY A 134 0.87 -5.85 8.44
CA GLY A 134 1.14 -5.63 7.02
C GLY A 134 1.66 -4.22 6.76
N HIS A 135 1.05 -3.20 7.38
CA HIS A 135 1.51 -1.82 7.27
C HIS A 135 2.84 -1.55 7.98
N VAL A 136 3.15 -2.23 9.09
CA VAL A 136 4.49 -2.17 9.69
C VAL A 136 5.55 -2.70 8.71
N ILE A 137 5.28 -3.83 8.07
CA ILE A 137 6.16 -4.41 7.03
C ILE A 137 6.29 -3.43 5.86
N TYR A 138 5.17 -2.88 5.40
CA TYR A 138 5.15 -1.89 4.32
C TYR A 138 6.04 -0.70 4.64
N GLY A 139 5.88 -0.08 5.81
CA GLY A 139 6.67 1.09 6.22
C GLY A 139 8.15 0.80 6.38
N PHE A 140 8.49 -0.37 6.93
CA PHE A 140 9.87 -0.84 7.06
C PHE A 140 10.55 -0.98 5.68
N ILE A 141 9.89 -1.68 4.76
CA ILE A 141 10.43 -1.92 3.41
C ILE A 141 10.49 -0.61 2.62
N LEU A 142 9.46 0.25 2.71
CA LEU A 142 9.43 1.55 2.03
C LEU A 142 10.63 2.42 2.41
N ALA A 143 10.95 2.52 3.71
CA ALA A 143 12.08 3.31 4.18
C ALA A 143 13.42 2.80 3.61
N GLN A 144 13.56 1.48 3.44
CA GLN A 144 14.78 0.88 2.89
C GLN A 144 14.85 0.96 1.36
N SER A 145 13.73 0.72 0.66
CA SER A 145 13.70 0.69 -0.80
C SER A 145 13.67 2.08 -1.43
N TYR A 146 13.24 3.10 -0.68
CA TYR A 146 13.20 4.48 -1.14
C TYR A 146 14.57 5.00 -1.62
N VAL A 147 15.62 4.85 -0.80
CA VAL A 147 16.95 5.42 -1.10
C VAL A 147 17.53 4.82 -2.39
N PRO A 148 17.59 3.48 -2.55
CA PRO A 148 18.06 2.87 -3.80
C PRO A 148 17.22 3.25 -5.03
N VAL A 149 15.90 3.43 -4.89
CA VAL A 149 15.02 3.82 -6.01
C VAL A 149 15.30 5.24 -6.47
N VAL A 150 15.53 6.17 -5.55
CA VAL A 150 15.88 7.56 -5.89
C VAL A 150 17.24 7.64 -6.57
N ASP A 151 18.24 6.92 -6.05
CA ASP A 151 19.58 6.91 -6.65
C ASP A 151 19.55 6.31 -8.06
N PHE A 152 18.87 5.16 -8.23
CA PHE A 152 18.71 4.52 -9.54
C PHE A 152 17.97 5.40 -10.54
N TYR A 153 16.87 6.04 -10.12
CA TYR A 153 16.10 6.92 -10.99
C TYR A 153 16.91 8.17 -11.38
N THR A 154 17.65 8.74 -10.44
CA THR A 154 18.55 9.89 -10.69
C THR A 154 19.60 9.52 -11.73
N VAL A 155 20.26 8.38 -11.57
CA VAL A 155 21.20 7.83 -12.55
C VAL A 155 20.55 7.69 -13.92
N LEU A 156 19.38 7.07 -14.01
CA LEU A 156 18.67 6.89 -15.28
C LEU A 156 18.38 8.21 -15.98
N THR A 157 17.87 9.21 -15.26
CA THR A 157 17.58 10.54 -15.83
C THR A 157 18.82 11.25 -16.33
N LEU A 158 19.93 11.16 -15.59
CA LEU A 158 21.21 11.76 -15.99
C LEU A 158 21.77 11.15 -17.29
N TYR A 159 21.59 9.85 -17.50
CA TYR A 159 22.07 9.16 -18.70
C TYR A 159 21.08 9.21 -19.89
N SER A 160 19.79 9.48 -19.65
CA SER A 160 18.79 9.58 -20.73
C SER A 160 18.77 10.94 -21.45
N GLY A 161 19.55 11.93 -20.99
CA GLY A 161 19.61 13.26 -21.61
C GLY A 161 18.30 14.05 -21.54
N VAL A 162 17.45 13.72 -20.56
CA VAL A 162 16.20 14.43 -20.23
C VAL A 162 16.39 15.21 -18.94
#